data_AF-A0A8S9R8Q9-F1
#
_entry.id   AF-A0A8S9R8Q9-F1
#
_cell.length_a   1.000
_cell.length_b   1.000
_cell.length_c   1.000
_cell.angle_alpha   90.00
_cell.angle_beta   90.00
_cell.angle_gamma   90.00
#
_symmetry.space_group_name_H-M   'P 1'
#
loop_
_entity.id
_entity.type
_entity.pdbx_description
1 polymer ?
#
loop_
_entity_poly.entity_id
_entity_poly.type
_entity_poly.pdbx_seq_one_letter_code
_entity_poly.pdbx_strand_id
1 'polypeptide(L)'
;MTIPNSTASTAENASSRLPAEEKRIVSELATNSNEPDSYFAVSKRWYASWRKYVNTPLGGGAAAPRPGPIDNSDIIETDPYLGRKSLAKEKAYVLVTQLARIRDYYDMNKGELLDPLSNKSLEESGLVTNQDILLEVDERGLAGLVNLGNTCYMNSAVQCLAHTPPIHEYFLRDHAHQGELAKAFGKLLTELWSSGTNAVAPSVFKKKVDKAAPQFTGHYQHDSHELLLALLTGLHQDSDIVNVFQGQCKSSLVCPVCGETANTYDSFTSLSLPLPSTPTPSISLISCLEEYLAEEPLGPDNMWFCPQCKKQRQANKKLDLWKLPEILMFQLKRFRTSKYFLKKIDAFVDFPVDELNLSKYVENGDSCLYELYAVCNHDGGIGLGHYTAYAKMIDDDNEWYCYDDSLVSPVDESEIKSKAAYLLFYRRRVGSESAEVSMTDDMDLSSKYFVKKIDTFVNFLINDLDLSKYVKNKNGESYLYELYAVSNHYIGPGGVRHYTAYAKLIDYNKWYHFNDSYVSPVNESVVRSKAAYLLFYRRVGSETEEAQSSEVSMTDDMD
;
A
#
# COMPACT_ATOMS: atom_id res chain seq x y z
N MET A 1 33.20 23.44 -7.62
CA MET A 1 34.57 23.92 -7.36
C MET A 1 35.52 22.77 -7.59
N THR A 2 36.47 22.88 -8.52
CA THR A 2 37.59 21.94 -8.65
C THR A 2 38.71 22.34 -7.71
N ILE A 3 39.29 21.40 -6.95
CA ILE A 3 40.48 21.62 -6.10
C ILE A 3 41.65 20.76 -6.65
N PRO A 4 42.88 21.31 -6.78
CA PRO A 4 44.04 20.57 -7.26
C PRO A 4 44.68 19.71 -6.16
N ASN A 5 45.30 18.60 -6.60
CA ASN A 5 46.10 17.70 -5.78
C ASN A 5 47.31 18.39 -5.14
N SER A 6 47.55 18.14 -3.85
CA SER A 6 48.90 18.18 -3.27
C SER A 6 49.11 17.06 -2.26
N THR A 7 49.92 16.08 -2.67
CA THR A 7 50.66 15.14 -1.84
C THR A 7 51.75 15.86 -1.03
N ALA A 8 51.90 15.58 0.27
CA ALA A 8 53.17 15.24 0.92
C ALA A 8 53.06 15.13 2.46
N SER A 9 53.86 14.21 2.98
CA SER A 9 54.06 13.70 4.35
C SER A 9 54.33 14.73 5.46
N THR A 10 53.92 14.44 6.71
CA THR A 10 54.77 13.82 7.76
C THR A 10 53.99 13.65 9.07
N ALA A 11 54.27 12.54 9.77
CA ALA A 11 53.72 12.15 11.06
C ALA A 11 54.06 13.16 12.18
N GLU A 12 53.08 13.50 13.02
CA GLU A 12 53.21 13.71 14.49
C GLU A 12 51.90 14.25 15.10
N ASN A 13 51.54 13.67 16.25
CA ASN A 13 50.49 14.01 17.22
C ASN A 13 49.01 13.79 16.87
N ALA A 14 48.50 12.66 17.38
CA ALA A 14 47.08 12.32 17.52
C ALA A 14 46.45 13.12 18.68
N SER A 15 45.96 14.33 18.38
CA SER A 15 44.99 15.07 19.22
C SER A 15 44.47 16.36 18.54
N SER A 16 45.00 16.78 17.38
CA SER A 16 44.68 18.11 16.84
C SER A 16 44.84 18.22 15.33
N ARG A 17 44.17 17.39 14.54
CA ARG A 17 44.07 17.64 13.09
C ARG A 17 42.67 17.31 12.58
N LEU A 18 41.76 18.28 12.68
CA LEU A 18 40.81 18.49 11.59
C LEU A 18 41.67 18.78 10.34
N PRO A 19 41.52 18.05 9.22
CA PRO A 19 42.20 18.38 7.98
C PRO A 19 41.96 19.85 7.67
N ALA A 20 43.00 20.59 7.29
CA ALA A 20 42.92 22.03 7.02
C ALA A 20 41.78 22.39 6.04
N GLU A 21 41.41 21.46 5.18
CA GLU A 21 40.24 21.48 4.29
C GLU A 21 38.92 21.74 5.03
N GLU A 22 38.63 21.03 6.13
CA GLU A 22 37.37 21.16 6.88
C GLU A 22 37.25 22.52 7.56
N LYS A 23 38.36 23.06 8.08
CA LYS A 23 38.39 24.43 8.63
C LYS A 23 38.23 25.48 7.53
N ARG A 24 38.80 25.26 6.34
CA ARG A 24 38.68 26.16 5.20
C ARG A 24 37.24 26.19 4.69
N ILE A 25 36.61 25.01 4.55
CA ILE A 25 35.20 24.86 4.16
C ILE A 25 34.30 25.56 5.17
N VAL A 26 34.45 25.33 6.48
CA VAL A 26 33.65 26.02 7.51
C VAL A 26 33.85 27.55 7.48
N SER A 27 35.06 28.02 7.20
CA SER A 27 35.36 29.46 7.10
C SER A 27 34.82 30.10 5.82
N GLU A 28 34.86 29.40 4.69
CA GLU A 28 34.29 29.80 3.39
C GLU A 28 32.74 29.77 3.43
N LEU A 29 32.16 28.80 4.15
CA LEU A 29 30.71 28.69 4.41
C LEU A 29 30.20 29.81 5.29
N ALA A 30 30.97 30.22 6.30
CA ALA A 30 30.61 31.33 7.20
C ALA A 30 30.74 32.71 6.55
N THR A 31 31.57 32.86 5.50
CA THR A 31 31.83 34.17 4.86
C THR A 31 30.92 34.46 3.67
N ASN A 32 30.33 33.46 3.02
CA ASN A 32 29.36 33.63 1.91
C ASN A 32 27.87 33.66 2.39
N SER A 33 27.66 33.93 3.69
CA SER A 33 26.43 33.75 4.47
C SER A 33 25.32 34.82 4.25
N ASN A 34 25.06 35.27 3.02
CA ASN A 34 24.01 36.29 2.80
C ASN A 34 22.71 35.78 2.20
N GLU A 35 22.55 34.47 1.95
CA GLU A 35 21.29 33.92 1.45
C GLU A 35 20.78 32.76 2.33
N PRO A 36 19.62 32.93 2.99
CA PRO A 36 19.02 31.94 3.90
C PRO A 36 18.56 30.63 3.22
N ASP A 37 18.67 30.52 1.89
CA ASP A 37 18.15 29.41 1.07
C ASP A 37 19.24 28.61 0.32
N SER A 38 20.48 28.59 0.80
CA SER A 38 21.59 27.92 0.11
C SER A 38 21.73 26.42 0.46
N TYR A 39 21.73 25.56 -0.57
CA TYR A 39 21.84 24.09 -0.49
C TYR A 39 23.20 23.59 -1.02
N PHE A 40 23.72 22.50 -0.46
CA PHE A 40 24.95 21.84 -0.92
C PHE A 40 24.68 20.44 -1.47
N ALA A 41 25.21 20.14 -2.65
CA ALA A 41 25.14 18.81 -3.25
C ALA A 41 26.31 17.92 -2.78
N VAL A 42 25.97 16.75 -2.22
CA VAL A 42 26.93 15.75 -1.71
C VAL A 42 26.68 14.42 -2.42
N SER A 43 27.73 13.73 -2.84
CA SER A 43 27.62 12.41 -3.46
C SER A 43 26.84 11.42 -2.58
N LYS A 44 25.88 10.71 -3.19
CA LYS A 44 25.09 9.68 -2.51
C LYS A 44 25.98 8.55 -1.98
N ARG A 45 27.05 8.20 -2.71
CA ARG A 45 28.03 7.18 -2.31
C ARG A 45 28.75 7.57 -1.03
N TRP A 46 29.24 8.81 -0.97
CA TRP A 46 29.93 9.30 0.23
C TRP A 46 28.96 9.40 1.42
N TYR A 47 27.75 9.93 1.18
CA TYR A 47 26.71 10.06 2.21
C TYR A 47 26.27 8.71 2.80
N ALA A 48 26.11 7.67 1.97
CA ALA A 48 25.78 6.32 2.43
C ALA A 48 26.90 5.70 3.30
N SER A 49 28.17 5.91 2.93
CA SER A 49 29.31 5.46 3.76
C SER A 49 29.36 6.19 5.10
N TRP A 50 29.01 7.47 5.12
CA TRP A 50 28.88 8.24 6.35
C TRP A 50 27.73 7.77 7.24
N ARG A 51 26.55 7.51 6.66
CA ARG A 51 25.38 6.96 7.37
C ARG A 51 25.70 5.63 8.08
N LYS A 52 26.41 4.73 7.40
CA LYS A 52 26.88 3.45 7.98
C LYS A 52 27.87 3.66 9.14
N TYR A 53 28.76 4.64 9.02
CA TYR A 53 29.71 4.99 10.07
C TYR A 53 29.02 5.52 11.34
N VAL A 54 28.04 6.42 11.21
CA VAL A 54 27.37 7.04 12.36
C VAL A 54 26.34 6.14 13.04
N ASN A 55 25.72 5.22 12.30
CA ASN A 55 24.68 4.33 12.83
C ASN A 55 25.24 3.01 13.41
N THR A 56 26.56 2.80 13.40
CA THR A 56 27.17 1.61 14.04
C THR A 56 27.30 1.86 15.55
N PRO A 57 26.64 1.06 16.42
CA PRO A 57 26.72 1.27 17.86
C PRO A 57 28.14 1.02 18.40
N LEU A 58 28.59 1.91 19.29
CA LEU A 58 29.84 1.79 20.04
C LEU A 58 29.75 0.62 21.05
N GLY A 59 29.77 -0.64 20.60
CA GLY A 59 29.66 -1.74 21.56
C GLY A 59 29.75 -3.19 21.09
N GLY A 60 29.65 -3.51 19.80
CA GLY A 60 29.70 -4.93 19.42
C GLY A 60 29.61 -5.19 17.93
N GLY A 61 30.76 -5.13 17.26
CA GLY A 61 30.91 -5.40 15.82
C GLY A 61 32.08 -4.61 15.24
N ALA A 62 32.66 -5.08 14.13
CA ALA A 62 33.70 -4.35 13.42
C ALA A 62 33.16 -2.98 12.99
N ALA A 63 33.69 -1.90 13.58
CA ALA A 63 33.25 -0.54 13.29
C ALA A 63 33.36 -0.26 11.79
N ALA A 64 32.30 0.30 11.18
CA ALA A 64 32.37 0.76 9.81
C ALA A 64 33.55 1.75 9.65
N PRO A 65 34.31 1.71 8.55
CA PRO A 65 35.43 2.62 8.35
C PRO A 65 34.92 4.06 8.20
N ARG A 66 35.62 5.01 8.85
CA ARG A 66 35.31 6.43 8.74
C ARG A 66 35.38 6.84 7.26
N PRO A 67 34.31 7.43 6.69
CA PRO A 67 34.38 7.99 5.35
C PRO A 67 35.45 9.10 5.35
N GLY A 68 36.31 9.11 4.34
CA GLY A 68 37.32 10.16 4.17
C GLY A 68 36.69 11.55 3.91
N PRO A 69 37.47 12.53 3.41
CA PRO A 69 36.94 13.83 2.98
C PRO A 69 35.73 13.68 2.02
N ILE A 70 34.81 14.65 2.01
CA ILE A 70 33.67 14.67 1.08
C ILE A 70 34.19 14.48 -0.34
N ASP A 71 33.78 13.37 -0.96
CA ASP A 71 34.25 12.97 -2.28
C ASP A 71 33.08 12.99 -3.27
N ASN A 72 32.98 14.11 -3.99
CA ASN A 72 32.01 14.35 -5.05
C ASN A 72 32.58 14.04 -6.44
N SER A 73 33.71 13.33 -6.55
CA SER A 73 34.35 13.05 -7.85
C SER A 73 33.46 12.26 -8.82
N ASP A 74 32.52 11.48 -8.30
CA ASP A 74 31.51 10.71 -9.04
C ASP A 74 30.36 11.58 -9.58
N ILE A 75 30.20 12.79 -9.08
CA ILE A 75 29.17 13.75 -9.53
C ILE A 75 29.75 15.01 -10.18
N ILE A 76 31.08 15.09 -10.33
CA ILE A 76 31.79 16.19 -10.99
C ILE A 76 32.42 15.65 -12.28
N GLU A 77 31.79 15.90 -13.43
CA GLU A 77 32.38 15.61 -14.74
C GLU A 77 33.63 16.50 -14.95
N THR A 78 34.79 15.87 -15.19
CA THR A 78 36.06 16.55 -15.46
C THR A 78 36.42 16.59 -16.95
N ASP A 79 35.56 16.06 -17.83
CA ASP A 79 35.80 16.02 -19.28
C ASP A 79 34.92 17.05 -20.02
N PRO A 80 35.51 18.11 -20.61
CA PRO A 80 34.76 19.14 -21.33
C PRO A 80 34.17 18.67 -22.68
N TYR A 81 34.40 17.42 -23.12
CA TYR A 81 33.93 16.90 -24.42
C TYR A 81 32.90 15.77 -24.34
N LEU A 82 32.55 15.26 -23.16
CA LEU A 82 31.40 14.37 -23.01
C LEU A 82 30.15 15.18 -22.62
N GLY A 83 29.11 15.09 -23.44
CA GLY A 83 27.84 15.79 -23.21
C GLY A 83 27.18 15.35 -21.90
N ARG A 84 26.71 16.35 -21.13
CA ARG A 84 25.96 16.26 -19.87
C ARG A 84 25.26 14.92 -19.67
N LYS A 85 25.81 14.03 -18.84
CA LYS A 85 24.95 13.00 -18.21
C LYS A 85 24.02 13.72 -17.23
N SER A 86 22.72 13.52 -17.40
CA SER A 86 21.72 14.05 -16.47
C SER A 86 21.92 13.39 -15.10
N LEU A 87 22.54 14.11 -14.16
CA LEU A 87 22.63 13.68 -12.76
C LEU A 87 21.23 13.84 -12.14
N ALA A 88 20.49 12.74 -12.03
CA ALA A 88 19.22 12.75 -11.33
C ALA A 88 19.44 12.98 -9.82
N LYS A 89 18.74 13.98 -9.26
CA LYS A 89 18.62 14.21 -7.82
C LYS A 89 18.15 12.91 -7.15
N GLU A 90 18.68 12.57 -5.97
CA GLU A 90 18.45 11.31 -5.22
C GLU A 90 19.05 10.02 -5.81
N LYS A 91 19.53 10.01 -7.05
CA LYS A 91 20.31 8.88 -7.59
C LYS A 91 21.81 9.10 -7.51
N ALA A 92 22.28 10.33 -7.76
CA ALA A 92 23.70 10.65 -7.79
C ALA A 92 24.17 11.50 -6.58
N TYR A 93 23.32 12.40 -6.08
CA TYR A 93 23.67 13.32 -4.98
C TYR A 93 22.48 13.64 -4.07
N VAL A 94 22.79 14.08 -2.85
CA VAL A 94 21.87 14.53 -1.79
C VAL A 94 22.06 16.04 -1.57
N LEU A 95 20.98 16.79 -1.38
CA LEU A 95 21.03 18.22 -1.06
C LEU A 95 20.92 18.42 0.46
N VAL A 96 21.91 19.09 1.04
CA VAL A 96 21.98 19.37 2.47
C VAL A 96 21.86 20.88 2.69
N THR A 97 20.95 21.32 3.56
CA THR A 97 20.78 22.74 3.92
C THR A 97 21.86 23.19 4.91
N GLN A 98 22.16 24.50 4.96
CA GLN A 98 23.05 25.07 5.99
C GLN A 98 22.60 24.75 7.44
N LEU A 99 21.31 24.43 7.66
CA LEU A 99 20.71 24.19 8.97
C LEU A 99 20.42 22.71 9.27
N ALA A 100 20.70 21.78 8.35
CA ALA A 100 20.68 20.34 8.62
C ALA A 100 21.89 19.93 9.48
N ARG A 101 21.82 20.27 10.77
CA ARG A 101 22.40 19.57 11.94
C ARG A 101 23.74 18.82 11.79
N ILE A 102 24.74 19.44 11.18
CA ILE A 102 26.16 19.09 11.43
C ILE A 102 26.67 19.74 12.74
N ARG A 103 26.06 20.86 13.15
CA ARG A 103 26.43 21.57 14.41
C ARG A 103 26.00 20.83 15.67
N ASP A 104 24.85 20.16 15.65
CA ASP A 104 24.27 19.52 16.86
C ASP A 104 25.02 18.25 17.29
N TYR A 105 25.97 17.76 16.48
CA TYR A 105 26.86 16.64 16.82
C TYR A 105 28.30 17.07 17.17
N TYR A 106 28.60 18.37 17.12
CA TYR A 106 29.96 18.91 17.26
C TYR A 106 30.22 19.73 18.52
N ASP A 107 29.32 19.71 19.50
CA ASP A 107 29.60 20.29 20.82
C ASP A 107 30.01 19.21 21.84
N MET A 108 31.21 18.67 21.63
CA MET A 108 31.99 18.09 22.72
C MET A 108 32.84 19.20 23.33
N ASN A 109 32.27 19.85 24.34
CA ASN A 109 32.87 20.80 25.29
C ASN A 109 32.75 22.30 24.94
N LYS A 110 31.72 22.97 25.47
CA LYS A 110 31.80 23.86 26.67
C LYS A 110 30.42 24.32 27.13
N GLY A 111 30.15 24.18 28.42
CA GLY A 111 28.86 24.51 29.03
C GLY A 111 28.60 26.01 29.18
N GLU A 112 27.36 26.41 28.90
CA GLU A 112 26.56 27.43 29.59
C GLU A 112 25.08 27.22 29.19
N LEU A 113 24.20 27.10 30.19
CA LEU A 113 22.75 26.85 30.02
C LEU A 113 22.03 28.11 29.52
N LEU A 114 21.13 27.95 28.55
CA LEU A 114 20.00 28.89 28.37
C LEU A 114 18.74 28.28 29.01
N ASP A 115 18.11 29.09 29.85
CA ASP A 115 17.09 28.77 30.85
C ASP A 115 15.76 28.23 30.25
N PRO A 116 15.29 27.02 30.65
CA PRO A 116 14.04 26.43 30.16
C PRO A 116 12.74 27.08 30.68
N LEU A 117 12.78 28.18 31.46
CA LEU A 117 11.61 28.71 32.18
C LEU A 117 10.88 29.89 31.54
N SER A 118 11.13 30.27 30.27
CA SER A 118 10.33 31.33 29.63
C SER A 118 9.00 30.79 29.07
N ASN A 119 7.92 31.02 29.80
CA ASN A 119 6.55 30.64 29.45
C ASN A 119 5.94 31.59 28.39
N LYS A 120 6.45 31.58 27.15
CA LYS A 120 5.82 32.29 26.02
C LYS A 120 5.27 31.30 24.99
N SER A 121 4.01 31.50 24.60
CA SER A 121 3.37 30.70 23.55
C SER A 121 3.93 31.07 22.17
N LEU A 122 3.82 30.12 21.22
CA LEU A 122 4.27 30.26 19.84
C LEU A 122 3.65 31.49 19.12
N GLU A 123 2.47 31.94 19.55
CA GLU A 123 1.74 33.08 19.01
C GLU A 123 2.40 34.43 19.33
N GLU A 124 3.17 34.54 20.42
CA GLU A 124 3.86 35.78 20.80
C GLU A 124 5.18 36.00 20.03
N SER A 125 5.63 35.01 19.25
CA SER A 125 6.90 35.07 18.50
C SER A 125 6.80 35.70 17.11
N GLY A 126 5.59 36.01 16.63
CA GLY A 126 5.37 36.74 15.38
C GLY A 126 5.86 36.04 14.10
N LEU A 127 6.10 34.73 14.13
CA LEU A 127 6.52 33.95 12.97
C LEU A 127 5.31 33.42 12.21
N VAL A 128 5.15 33.85 10.96
CA VAL A 128 4.19 33.31 10.00
C VAL A 128 4.85 32.14 9.27
N THR A 129 4.29 30.95 9.40
CA THR A 129 4.69 29.75 8.64
C THR A 129 4.28 29.91 7.18
N ASN A 130 5.24 30.19 6.30
CA ASN A 130 5.07 29.90 4.88
C ASN A 130 5.73 28.56 4.54
N GLN A 131 5.03 27.86 3.66
CA GLN A 131 5.20 26.48 3.23
C GLN A 131 6.57 26.23 2.58
N ASP A 132 6.97 24.96 2.52
CA ASP A 132 8.24 24.41 2.00
C ASP A 132 9.39 24.20 2.99
N ILE A 133 9.07 23.90 4.25
CA ILE A 133 10.00 23.22 5.17
C ILE A 133 9.51 21.78 5.40
N LEU A 134 9.76 20.93 4.42
CA LEU A 134 9.82 19.47 4.60
C LEU A 134 11.27 19.06 4.36
N LEU A 135 12.03 18.98 5.45
CA LEU A 135 13.20 18.12 5.49
C LEU A 135 12.73 16.71 5.14
N GLU A 136 13.00 16.23 3.93
CA GLU A 136 12.85 14.82 3.60
C GLU A 136 13.89 14.03 4.38
N VAL A 137 13.48 13.63 5.59
CA VAL A 137 14.09 12.52 6.28
C VAL A 137 13.58 11.26 5.59
N ASP A 138 14.51 10.57 4.92
CA ASP A 138 14.34 9.32 4.17
C ASP A 138 14.08 8.11 5.11
N GLU A 139 13.16 8.28 6.07
CA GLU A 139 12.76 7.30 7.09
C GLU A 139 11.23 7.22 7.23
N ARG A 140 10.51 7.40 6.11
CA ARG A 140 9.04 7.28 6.06
C ARG A 140 8.65 5.80 6.23
N GLY A 141 7.87 5.46 7.26
CA GLY A 141 7.40 4.09 7.51
C GLY A 141 8.22 3.28 8.51
N LEU A 142 9.34 3.82 9.02
CA LEU A 142 10.18 3.18 10.06
C LEU A 142 9.75 3.51 11.49
N ALA A 143 8.48 3.83 11.70
CA ALA A 143 7.92 4.13 13.01
C ALA A 143 7.32 2.87 13.66
N GLY A 144 7.71 2.59 14.91
CA GLY A 144 7.08 1.59 15.76
C GLY A 144 5.72 2.02 16.30
N LEU A 145 5.01 1.11 16.96
CA LEU A 145 3.75 1.38 17.66
C LEU A 145 3.88 1.10 19.16
N VAL A 146 3.58 2.10 19.99
CA VAL A 146 3.66 1.94 21.45
C VAL A 146 2.63 0.92 21.92
N ASN A 147 3.06 -0.06 22.70
CA ASN A 147 2.18 -1.02 23.35
C ASN A 147 1.34 -0.33 24.45
N LEU A 148 0.01 -0.42 24.37
CA LEU A 148 -0.93 0.22 25.30
C LEU A 148 -1.42 -0.75 26.40
N GLY A 149 -0.66 -1.81 26.64
CA GLY A 149 -1.00 -2.90 27.55
C GLY A 149 -1.61 -4.08 26.81
N ASN A 150 -0.77 -5.08 26.50
CA ASN A 150 -1.13 -6.28 25.73
C ASN A 150 -1.70 -5.99 24.33
N THR A 151 -1.28 -4.89 23.68
CA THR A 151 -1.76 -4.52 22.34
C THR A 151 -0.83 -4.91 21.20
N CYS A 152 0.17 -5.77 21.44
CA CYS A 152 1.09 -6.23 20.39
C CYS A 152 0.36 -6.97 19.24
N TYR A 153 -0.76 -7.65 19.53
CA TYR A 153 -1.64 -8.24 18.50
C TYR A 153 -2.19 -7.18 17.53
N MET A 154 -2.51 -5.99 18.04
CA MET A 154 -2.95 -4.85 17.23
C MET A 154 -1.78 -4.22 16.50
N ASN A 155 -0.67 -4.00 17.18
CA ASN A 155 0.50 -3.35 16.58
C ASN A 155 1.01 -4.14 15.37
N SER A 156 1.19 -5.46 15.52
CA SER A 156 1.62 -6.33 14.42
C SER A 156 0.66 -6.36 13.23
N ALA A 157 -0.65 -6.45 13.47
CA ALA A 157 -1.67 -6.42 12.42
C ALA A 157 -1.71 -5.06 11.69
N VAL A 158 -1.61 -3.95 12.43
CA VAL A 158 -1.58 -2.60 11.88
C VAL A 158 -0.31 -2.38 11.05
N GLN A 159 0.86 -2.86 11.50
CA GLN A 159 2.09 -2.73 10.72
C GLN A 159 2.01 -3.48 9.40
N CYS A 160 1.44 -4.69 9.38
CA CYS A 160 1.21 -5.44 8.13
C CYS A 160 0.26 -4.67 7.17
N LEU A 161 -0.82 -4.06 7.70
CA LEU A 161 -1.73 -3.25 6.91
C LEU A 161 -1.11 -1.93 6.42
N ALA A 162 -0.33 -1.26 7.26
CA ALA A 162 0.33 0.00 6.92
C ALA A 162 1.34 -0.17 5.77
N HIS A 163 1.93 -1.37 5.63
CA HIS A 163 2.82 -1.74 4.53
C HIS A 163 2.10 -2.41 3.35
N THR A 164 0.76 -2.43 3.35
CA THR A 164 -0.01 -2.95 2.21
C THR A 164 -0.14 -1.87 1.15
N PRO A 165 0.46 -2.00 -0.06
CA PRO A 165 0.61 -0.87 -0.97
C PRO A 165 -0.71 -0.19 -1.39
N PRO A 166 -1.79 -0.92 -1.75
CA PRO A 166 -3.07 -0.28 -2.08
C PRO A 166 -3.68 0.49 -0.90
N ILE A 167 -3.53 -0.02 0.32
CA ILE A 167 -4.03 0.61 1.56
C ILE A 167 -3.21 1.87 1.86
N HIS A 168 -1.89 1.76 1.83
CA HIS A 168 -0.96 2.87 2.00
C HIS A 168 -1.29 4.01 1.02
N GLU A 169 -1.41 3.71 -0.29
CA GLU A 169 -1.73 4.72 -1.29
C GLU A 169 -3.10 5.35 -1.07
N TYR A 170 -4.12 4.56 -0.75
CA TYR A 170 -5.49 5.06 -0.56
C TYR A 170 -5.56 6.04 0.62
N PHE A 171 -5.00 5.67 1.78
CA PHE A 171 -5.11 6.46 3.00
C PHE A 171 -4.21 7.69 3.03
N LEU A 172 -3.09 7.69 2.30
CA LEU A 172 -2.19 8.84 2.23
C LEU A 172 -2.53 9.83 1.10
N ARG A 173 -3.19 9.39 0.01
CA ARG A 173 -3.61 10.29 -1.08
C ARG A 173 -4.85 11.11 -0.74
N ASP A 174 -5.80 10.51 -0.01
CA ASP A 174 -7.05 11.17 0.37
C ASP A 174 -7.07 11.38 1.89
N HIS A 175 -7.43 12.58 2.34
CA HIS A 175 -7.58 12.89 3.77
C HIS A 175 -9.05 12.91 4.20
N ALA A 176 -9.99 12.78 3.26
CA ALA A 176 -11.44 12.84 3.50
C ALA A 176 -12.08 11.45 3.58
N HIS A 177 -11.59 10.60 4.49
CA HIS A 177 -12.17 9.28 4.75
C HIS A 177 -13.55 9.40 5.40
N GLN A 178 -14.50 8.56 4.98
CA GLN A 178 -15.80 8.44 5.65
C GLN A 178 -15.70 7.48 6.84
N GLY A 179 -16.49 7.69 7.89
CA GLY A 179 -16.47 6.85 9.09
C GLY A 179 -15.38 7.17 10.13
N GLU A 180 -15.67 6.88 11.41
CA GLU A 180 -14.80 7.21 12.53
C GLU A 180 -13.54 6.33 12.58
N LEU A 181 -13.65 5.07 12.17
CA LEU A 181 -12.55 4.10 12.21
C LEU A 181 -11.56 4.39 11.07
N ALA A 182 -12.05 4.55 9.83
CA ALA A 182 -11.20 4.86 8.69
C ALA A 182 -10.45 6.19 8.86
N LYS A 183 -11.09 7.23 9.42
CA LYS A 183 -10.40 8.50 9.76
C LYS A 183 -9.28 8.30 10.78
N ALA A 184 -9.52 7.52 11.82
CA ALA A 184 -8.50 7.24 12.84
C ALA A 184 -7.36 6.39 12.28
N PHE A 185 -7.66 5.43 11.40
CA PHE A 185 -6.66 4.63 10.71
C PHE A 185 -5.80 5.47 9.75
N GLY A 186 -6.42 6.30 8.91
CA GLY A 186 -5.69 7.19 7.99
C GLY A 186 -4.79 8.19 8.72
N LYS A 187 -5.26 8.74 9.86
CA LYS A 187 -4.42 9.58 10.72
C LYS A 187 -3.22 8.81 11.27
N LEU A 188 -3.44 7.57 11.76
CA LEU A 188 -2.35 6.72 12.25
C LEU A 188 -1.34 6.40 11.14
N LEU A 189 -1.79 6.09 9.92
CA LEU A 189 -0.90 5.87 8.77
C LEU A 189 -0.09 7.13 8.44
N THR A 190 -0.72 8.29 8.47
CA THR A 190 -0.01 9.57 8.26
C THR A 190 1.07 9.78 9.32
N GLU A 191 0.78 9.47 10.59
CA GLU A 191 1.77 9.55 11.66
C GLU A 191 2.91 8.54 11.46
N LEU A 192 2.63 7.31 11.07
CA LEU A 192 3.66 6.29 10.80
C LEU A 192 4.57 6.64 9.61
N TRP A 193 4.02 7.25 8.56
CA TRP A 193 4.73 7.49 7.30
C TRP A 193 5.23 8.93 7.11
N SER A 194 4.78 9.90 7.91
CA SER A 194 5.10 11.32 7.69
C SER A 194 5.59 12.08 8.93
N SER A 195 5.53 11.51 10.13
CA SER A 195 5.85 12.26 11.36
C SER A 195 7.35 12.40 11.65
N GLY A 196 8.20 11.56 11.04
CA GLY A 196 9.62 11.46 11.39
C GLY A 196 9.87 11.00 12.84
N THR A 197 8.87 10.37 13.48
CA THR A 197 8.99 9.84 14.84
C THR A 197 9.39 8.37 14.83
N ASN A 198 10.16 7.94 15.83
CA ASN A 198 10.57 6.54 15.96
C ASN A 198 9.42 5.63 16.39
N ALA A 199 8.42 6.16 17.10
CA ALA A 199 7.27 5.38 17.56
C ALA A 199 6.02 6.26 17.76
N VAL A 200 4.86 5.72 17.40
CA VAL A 200 3.56 6.38 17.50
C VAL A 200 2.69 5.63 18.49
N ALA A 201 1.97 6.35 19.37
CA ALA A 201 1.03 5.73 20.30
C ALA A 201 -0.37 5.65 19.68
N PRO A 202 -0.90 4.45 19.34
CA PRO A 202 -2.17 4.31 18.63
C PRO A 202 -3.41 4.49 19.54
N SER A 203 -3.35 5.35 20.56
CA SER A 203 -4.38 5.50 21.59
C SER A 203 -5.73 5.96 21.04
N VAL A 204 -5.71 6.87 20.05
CA VAL A 204 -6.94 7.34 19.39
C VAL A 204 -7.54 6.22 18.55
N PHE A 205 -6.70 5.52 17.78
CA PHE A 205 -7.12 4.38 16.97
C PHE A 205 -7.69 3.25 17.82
N LYS A 206 -7.00 2.83 18.89
CA LYS A 206 -7.47 1.82 19.85
C LYS A 206 -8.86 2.13 20.40
N LYS A 207 -9.14 3.39 20.78
CA LYS A 207 -10.48 3.80 21.25
C LYS A 207 -11.56 3.63 20.18
N LYS A 208 -11.23 3.85 18.90
CA LYS A 208 -12.17 3.63 17.78
C LYS A 208 -12.37 2.14 17.50
N VAL A 209 -11.31 1.34 17.60
CA VAL A 209 -11.38 -0.12 17.53
C VAL A 209 -12.29 -0.67 18.64
N ASP A 210 -12.10 -0.24 19.89
CA ASP A 210 -12.92 -0.70 21.03
C ASP A 210 -14.41 -0.38 20.85
N LYS A 211 -14.72 0.75 20.21
CA LYS A 211 -16.11 1.12 19.88
C LYS A 211 -16.68 0.30 18.74
N ALA A 212 -15.88 0.02 17.70
CA ALA A 212 -16.33 -0.72 16.52
C ALA A 212 -16.40 -2.24 16.76
N ALA A 213 -15.52 -2.76 17.60
CA ALA A 213 -15.39 -4.19 17.92
C ALA A 213 -15.16 -4.35 19.44
N PRO A 214 -16.25 -4.32 20.25
CA PRO A 214 -16.18 -4.30 21.71
C PRO A 214 -15.44 -5.47 22.35
N GLN A 215 -15.30 -6.60 21.65
CA GLN A 215 -14.56 -7.76 22.13
C GLN A 215 -13.06 -7.48 22.37
N PHE A 216 -12.50 -6.42 21.75
CA PHE A 216 -11.10 -6.00 21.95
C PHE A 216 -10.92 -4.92 23.03
N THR A 217 -12.00 -4.58 23.76
CA THR A 217 -11.95 -3.58 24.83
C THR A 217 -11.11 -4.08 26.00
N GLY A 218 -10.33 -3.16 26.58
CA GLY A 218 -9.46 -3.45 27.72
C GLY A 218 -8.04 -3.78 27.31
N HIS A 219 -7.36 -4.56 28.16
CA HIS A 219 -5.92 -4.84 28.11
C HIS A 219 -5.64 -6.35 28.11
N TYR A 220 -6.54 -7.15 27.53
CA TYR A 220 -6.36 -8.58 27.37
C TYR A 220 -5.58 -8.89 26.09
N GLN A 221 -4.91 -10.04 26.05
CA GLN A 221 -4.34 -10.53 24.81
C GLN A 221 -5.46 -11.04 23.89
N HIS A 222 -5.29 -10.85 22.60
CA HIS A 222 -6.25 -11.26 21.57
C HIS A 222 -5.54 -11.90 20.38
N ASP A 223 -6.32 -12.49 19.49
CA ASP A 223 -5.84 -13.04 18.22
C ASP A 223 -5.72 -11.92 17.18
N SER A 224 -4.52 -11.72 16.63
CA SER A 224 -4.28 -10.71 15.59
C SER A 224 -5.13 -10.94 14.34
N HIS A 225 -5.47 -12.19 14.00
CA HIS A 225 -6.32 -12.52 12.86
C HIS A 225 -7.75 -12.04 13.08
N GLU A 226 -8.30 -12.27 14.27
CA GLU A 226 -9.66 -11.87 14.62
C GLU A 226 -9.79 -10.34 14.59
N LEU A 227 -8.79 -9.63 15.17
CA LEU A 227 -8.74 -8.18 15.09
C LEU A 227 -8.66 -7.72 13.64
N LEU A 228 -7.78 -8.31 12.85
CA LEU A 228 -7.56 -7.90 11.47
C LEU A 228 -8.83 -8.03 10.62
N LEU A 229 -9.58 -9.12 10.77
CA LEU A 229 -10.88 -9.29 10.11
C LEU A 229 -11.90 -8.26 10.59
N ALA A 230 -11.95 -7.94 11.89
CA ALA A 230 -12.82 -6.90 12.42
C ALA A 230 -12.47 -5.51 11.87
N LEU A 231 -11.17 -5.19 11.78
CA LEU A 231 -10.67 -3.96 11.19
C LEU A 231 -11.05 -3.86 9.72
N LEU A 232 -10.77 -4.89 8.92
CA LEU A 232 -11.13 -4.91 7.50
C LEU A 232 -12.64 -4.82 7.29
N THR A 233 -13.44 -5.45 8.15
CA THR A 233 -14.91 -5.32 8.10
C THR A 233 -15.35 -3.88 8.39
N GLY A 234 -14.79 -3.25 9.43
CA GLY A 234 -15.09 -1.85 9.76
C GLY A 234 -14.65 -0.88 8.67
N LEU A 235 -13.45 -1.06 8.11
CA LEU A 235 -12.96 -0.25 6.99
C LEU A 235 -13.80 -0.46 5.72
N HIS A 236 -14.33 -1.67 5.50
CA HIS A 236 -15.17 -1.96 4.33
C HIS A 236 -16.52 -1.25 4.38
N GLN A 237 -17.09 -1.05 5.58
CA GLN A 237 -18.31 -0.26 5.76
C GLN A 237 -18.12 1.20 5.33
N ASP A 238 -16.88 1.68 5.40
CA ASP A 238 -16.49 3.06 5.14
C ASP A 238 -15.93 3.27 3.72
N SER A 239 -15.42 2.21 3.06
CA SER A 239 -14.78 2.28 1.73
C SER A 239 -14.65 0.91 1.03
N ASP A 240 -14.68 0.95 -0.30
CA ASP A 240 -14.42 -0.21 -1.17
C ASP A 240 -12.93 -0.62 -1.21
N ILE A 241 -12.02 0.09 -0.55
CA ILE A 241 -10.59 -0.24 -0.57
C ILE A 241 -10.30 -1.66 -0.08
N VAL A 242 -11.14 -2.20 0.80
CA VAL A 242 -10.99 -3.57 1.33
C VAL A 242 -11.24 -4.65 0.26
N ASN A 243 -11.84 -4.30 -0.88
CA ASN A 243 -12.05 -5.22 -1.99
C ASN A 243 -10.73 -5.76 -2.59
N VAL A 244 -9.59 -5.09 -2.35
CA VAL A 244 -8.26 -5.61 -2.73
C VAL A 244 -7.90 -6.93 -2.06
N PHE A 245 -8.52 -7.23 -0.90
CA PHE A 245 -8.35 -8.49 -0.16
C PHE A 245 -9.40 -9.55 -0.51
N GLN A 246 -10.46 -9.19 -1.25
CA GLN A 246 -11.59 -10.09 -1.49
C GLN A 246 -11.34 -11.06 -2.65
N GLY A 247 -11.23 -12.35 -2.31
CA GLY A 247 -11.28 -13.48 -3.23
C GLY A 247 -12.63 -14.20 -3.17
N GLN A 248 -12.76 -15.27 -3.97
CA GLN A 248 -13.95 -16.13 -4.00
C GLN A 248 -13.55 -17.60 -4.08
N CYS A 249 -14.18 -18.43 -3.24
CA CYS A 249 -14.09 -19.89 -3.28
C CYS A 249 -15.38 -20.47 -3.84
N LYS A 250 -15.27 -21.55 -4.61
CA LYS A 250 -16.38 -22.39 -5.05
C LYS A 250 -16.45 -23.61 -4.14
N SER A 251 -17.54 -23.74 -3.40
CA SER A 251 -17.82 -24.91 -2.57
C SER A 251 -18.76 -25.85 -3.31
N SER A 252 -18.27 -27.04 -3.64
CA SER A 252 -19.00 -28.07 -4.38
C SER A 252 -19.41 -29.19 -3.43
N LEU A 253 -20.72 -29.51 -3.38
CA LEU A 253 -21.28 -30.64 -2.65
C LEU A 253 -21.78 -31.70 -3.62
N VAL A 254 -21.19 -32.89 -3.58
CA VAL A 254 -21.55 -34.01 -4.47
C VAL A 254 -22.23 -35.12 -3.68
N CYS A 255 -23.43 -35.52 -4.10
CA CYS A 255 -24.13 -36.67 -3.54
C CYS A 255 -23.42 -37.97 -3.95
N PRO A 256 -22.95 -38.80 -3.00
CA PRO A 256 -22.25 -40.05 -3.33
C PRO A 256 -23.18 -41.13 -3.92
N VAL A 257 -24.50 -40.95 -3.84
CA VAL A 257 -25.49 -41.94 -4.29
C VAL A 257 -26.02 -41.64 -5.70
N CYS A 258 -26.38 -40.39 -5.97
CA CYS A 258 -27.01 -40.02 -7.24
C CYS A 258 -26.18 -39.05 -8.10
N GLY A 259 -25.01 -38.59 -7.63
CA GLY A 259 -24.14 -37.67 -8.36
C GLY A 259 -24.63 -36.22 -8.45
N GLU A 260 -25.78 -35.88 -7.85
CA GLU A 260 -26.29 -34.51 -7.81
C GLU A 260 -25.25 -33.59 -7.16
N THR A 261 -24.98 -32.45 -7.80
CA THR A 261 -23.96 -31.50 -7.38
C THR A 261 -24.60 -30.14 -7.07
N ALA A 262 -24.31 -29.60 -5.88
CA ALA A 262 -24.69 -28.25 -5.50
C ALA A 262 -23.44 -27.37 -5.32
N ASN A 263 -23.42 -26.23 -6.00
CA ASN A 263 -22.29 -25.29 -5.95
C ASN A 263 -22.72 -23.99 -5.25
N THR A 264 -21.92 -23.53 -4.29
CA THR A 264 -22.01 -22.18 -3.71
C THR A 264 -20.72 -21.42 -3.94
N TYR A 265 -20.80 -20.09 -4.02
CA TYR A 265 -19.65 -19.23 -4.22
C TYR A 265 -19.55 -18.26 -3.04
N ASP A 266 -18.51 -18.46 -2.22
CA ASP A 266 -18.34 -17.76 -0.96
C ASP A 266 -17.13 -16.84 -1.05
N SER A 267 -17.31 -15.56 -0.73
CA SER A 267 -16.22 -14.58 -0.68
C SER A 267 -15.32 -14.83 0.52
N PHE A 268 -14.03 -14.56 0.38
CA PHE A 268 -13.06 -14.63 1.48
C PHE A 268 -12.13 -13.42 1.49
N THR A 269 -11.69 -13.01 2.68
CA THR A 269 -10.64 -12.00 2.89
C THR A 269 -9.29 -12.64 3.25
N SER A 270 -9.33 -13.85 3.81
CA SER A 270 -8.15 -14.62 4.18
C SER A 270 -8.43 -16.12 4.09
N LEU A 271 -7.41 -16.92 3.78
CA LEU A 271 -7.49 -18.37 3.78
C LEU A 271 -6.86 -18.94 5.06
N SER A 272 -7.69 -19.56 5.90
CA SER A 272 -7.27 -20.12 7.19
C SER A 272 -6.89 -21.59 7.06
N LEU A 273 -5.60 -21.85 6.83
CA LEU A 273 -5.07 -23.15 6.45
C LEU A 273 -4.89 -24.07 7.67
N PRO A 274 -5.35 -25.34 7.58
CA PRO A 274 -5.09 -26.33 8.61
C PRO A 274 -3.60 -26.72 8.58
N LEU A 275 -3.04 -26.94 9.78
CA LEU A 275 -1.73 -27.55 9.93
C LEU A 275 -1.88 -29.02 10.31
N PRO A 276 -1.04 -29.94 9.79
CA PRO A 276 -1.09 -31.34 10.16
C PRO A 276 -0.86 -31.52 11.66
N SER A 277 -1.60 -32.45 12.25
CA SER A 277 -1.55 -32.75 13.69
C SER A 277 -0.29 -33.54 14.07
N THR A 278 0.27 -34.26 13.11
CA THR A 278 1.42 -35.14 13.26
C THR A 278 2.70 -34.41 12.83
N PRO A 279 3.80 -34.57 13.57
CA PRO A 279 5.08 -33.97 13.19
C PRO A 279 5.58 -34.61 11.90
N THR A 280 5.45 -33.89 10.79
CA THR A 280 6.11 -34.23 9.53
C THR A 280 7.43 -33.47 9.43
N PRO A 281 8.45 -34.05 8.75
CA PRO A 281 9.79 -33.47 8.68
C PRO A 281 9.83 -32.13 7.93
N SER A 282 8.86 -31.87 7.05
CA SER A 282 8.71 -30.60 6.33
C SER A 282 7.24 -30.34 6.03
N ILE A 283 6.68 -29.26 6.55
CA ILE A 283 5.35 -28.74 6.18
C ILE A 283 5.58 -27.57 5.23
N SER A 284 4.89 -27.52 4.09
CA SER A 284 4.93 -26.37 3.18
C SER A 284 3.57 -25.67 3.12
N LEU A 285 3.57 -24.38 2.81
CA LEU A 285 2.35 -23.59 2.59
C LEU A 285 1.46 -24.23 1.52
N ILE A 286 2.08 -24.72 0.43
CA ILE A 286 1.38 -25.41 -0.65
C ILE A 286 0.72 -26.69 -0.14
N SER A 287 1.40 -27.51 0.66
CA SER A 287 0.77 -28.70 1.24
C SER A 287 -0.41 -28.37 2.16
N CYS A 288 -0.32 -27.26 2.92
CA CYS A 288 -1.44 -26.79 3.75
C CYS A 288 -2.61 -26.26 2.92
N LEU A 289 -2.33 -25.63 1.78
CA LEU A 289 -3.35 -25.19 0.83
C LEU A 289 -4.02 -26.39 0.14
N GLU A 290 -3.25 -27.40 -0.26
CA GLU A 290 -3.79 -28.62 -0.88
C GLU A 290 -4.69 -29.38 0.10
N GLU A 291 -4.31 -29.48 1.38
CA GLU A 291 -5.17 -30.03 2.42
C GLU A 291 -6.46 -29.20 2.61
N TYR A 292 -6.37 -27.87 2.54
CA TYR A 292 -7.54 -26.98 2.62
C TYR A 292 -8.52 -27.16 1.44
N LEU A 293 -8.00 -27.48 0.25
CA LEU A 293 -8.77 -27.68 -0.98
C LEU A 293 -9.17 -29.15 -1.22
N ALA A 294 -8.71 -30.07 -0.36
CA ALA A 294 -8.99 -31.49 -0.49
C ALA A 294 -10.49 -31.78 -0.38
N GLU A 295 -10.95 -32.77 -1.15
CA GLU A 295 -12.32 -33.27 -1.04
C GLU A 295 -12.47 -34.09 0.25
N GLU A 296 -13.45 -33.73 1.08
CA GLU A 296 -13.73 -34.41 2.33
C GLU A 296 -15.24 -34.71 2.47
N PRO A 297 -15.63 -35.87 3.05
CA PRO A 297 -17.03 -36.13 3.35
C PRO A 297 -17.52 -35.22 4.48
N LEU A 298 -18.75 -34.70 4.37
CA LEU A 298 -19.37 -33.96 5.46
C LEU A 298 -19.40 -34.78 6.76
N GLY A 299 -19.33 -34.10 7.90
CA GLY A 299 -19.49 -34.75 9.21
C GLY A 299 -20.88 -35.39 9.37
N PRO A 300 -21.01 -36.44 10.20
CA PRO A 300 -22.28 -37.12 10.43
C PRO A 300 -23.37 -36.19 11.00
N ASP A 301 -22.98 -35.14 11.73
CA ASP A 301 -23.90 -34.17 12.32
C ASP A 301 -24.30 -33.05 11.35
N ASN A 302 -23.63 -32.94 10.19
CA ASN A 302 -23.81 -31.85 9.21
C ASN A 302 -24.14 -32.40 7.81
N MET A 303 -24.92 -33.48 7.72
CA MET A 303 -25.28 -34.10 6.43
C MET A 303 -26.13 -33.17 5.55
N TRP A 304 -25.86 -33.19 4.25
CA TRP A 304 -26.58 -32.41 3.27
C TRP A 304 -27.89 -33.08 2.85
N PHE A 305 -28.99 -32.34 2.80
CA PHE A 305 -30.23 -32.84 2.23
C PHE A 305 -30.16 -32.84 0.70
N CYS A 306 -29.98 -34.01 0.11
CA CYS A 306 -29.89 -34.16 -1.34
C CYS A 306 -31.28 -33.97 -1.97
N PRO A 307 -31.47 -33.01 -2.89
CA PRO A 307 -32.79 -32.72 -3.48
C PRO A 307 -33.33 -33.85 -4.36
N GLN A 308 -32.45 -34.62 -5.02
CA GLN A 308 -32.84 -35.78 -5.82
C GLN A 308 -33.20 -37.00 -4.96
N CYS A 309 -32.38 -37.32 -3.96
CA CYS A 309 -32.64 -38.46 -3.08
C CYS A 309 -33.76 -38.19 -2.06
N LYS A 310 -34.09 -36.91 -1.82
CA LYS A 310 -35.01 -36.43 -0.78
C LYS A 310 -34.68 -36.99 0.62
N LYS A 311 -33.38 -37.14 0.90
CA LYS A 311 -32.82 -37.69 2.15
C LYS A 311 -31.52 -36.98 2.49
N GLN A 312 -31.19 -36.95 3.79
CA GLN A 312 -29.86 -36.55 4.25
C GLN A 312 -28.81 -37.54 3.72
N ARG A 313 -27.75 -36.99 3.14
CA ARG A 313 -26.61 -37.71 2.57
C ARG A 313 -25.34 -37.08 3.11
N GLN A 314 -24.38 -37.94 3.42
CA GLN A 314 -23.02 -37.52 3.70
C GLN A 314 -22.34 -37.15 2.37
N ALA A 315 -22.62 -35.94 1.89
CA ALA A 315 -22.07 -35.44 0.65
C ALA A 315 -20.55 -35.27 0.76
N ASN A 316 -19.85 -35.40 -0.36
CA ASN A 316 -18.47 -34.97 -0.43
C ASN A 316 -18.45 -33.46 -0.68
N LYS A 317 -17.68 -32.74 0.13
CA LYS A 317 -17.45 -31.31 0.01
C LYS A 317 -16.06 -31.08 -0.54
N LYS A 318 -15.95 -30.20 -1.54
CA LYS A 318 -14.67 -29.73 -2.08
C LYS A 318 -14.68 -28.22 -2.18
N LEU A 319 -13.55 -27.59 -1.89
CA LEU A 319 -13.32 -26.17 -2.11
C LEU A 319 -12.36 -25.97 -3.28
N ASP A 320 -12.71 -25.08 -4.20
CA ASP A 320 -11.86 -24.66 -5.31
C ASP A 320 -11.68 -23.13 -5.27
N LEU A 321 -10.48 -22.64 -5.59
CA LEU A 321 -10.21 -21.20 -5.65
C LEU A 321 -10.76 -20.63 -6.95
N TRP A 322 -11.87 -19.90 -6.88
CA TRP A 322 -12.55 -19.36 -8.06
C TRP A 322 -11.96 -18.02 -8.51
N LYS A 323 -11.71 -17.12 -7.57
CA LYS A 323 -11.07 -15.81 -7.81
C LYS A 323 -10.08 -15.51 -6.70
N LEU A 324 -8.85 -15.11 -7.07
CA LEU A 324 -7.84 -14.66 -6.10
C LEU A 324 -7.79 -13.12 -5.99
N PRO A 325 -7.54 -12.58 -4.78
CA PRO A 325 -7.44 -11.14 -4.53
C PRO A 325 -6.11 -10.54 -4.98
N GLU A 326 -6.01 -9.21 -5.03
CA GLU A 326 -4.73 -8.52 -5.24
C GLU A 326 -3.79 -8.72 -4.05
N ILE A 327 -4.34 -8.63 -2.84
CA ILE A 327 -3.65 -8.92 -1.59
C ILE A 327 -4.21 -10.22 -1.00
N LEU A 328 -3.38 -11.26 -0.97
CA LEU A 328 -3.74 -12.57 -0.48
C LEU A 328 -3.19 -12.79 0.92
N MET A 329 -4.07 -13.12 1.85
CA MET A 329 -3.72 -13.38 3.24
C MET A 329 -3.91 -14.86 3.58
N PHE A 330 -2.86 -15.48 4.13
CA PHE A 330 -2.95 -16.81 4.72
C PHE A 330 -2.84 -16.72 6.24
N GLN A 331 -3.78 -17.36 6.95
CA GLN A 331 -3.65 -17.63 8.38
C GLN A 331 -3.23 -19.09 8.54
N LEU A 332 -2.13 -19.32 9.26
CA LEU A 332 -1.76 -20.67 9.69
C LEU A 332 -2.53 -20.99 10.99
N LYS A 333 -3.44 -21.97 10.97
CA LYS A 333 -4.26 -22.36 12.14
C LYS A 333 -3.42 -23.06 13.21
N ARG A 334 -2.59 -22.28 13.92
CA ARG A 334 -1.67 -22.77 14.95
C ARG A 334 -2.36 -23.06 16.28
N PHE A 335 -3.50 -22.46 16.57
CA PHE A 335 -4.20 -22.65 17.84
C PHE A 335 -5.28 -23.72 17.69
N ARG A 336 -5.21 -24.75 18.55
CA ARG A 336 -6.23 -25.78 18.63
C ARG A 336 -6.79 -25.87 20.04
N THR A 337 -8.11 -25.90 20.13
CA THR A 337 -8.84 -26.15 21.36
C THR A 337 -9.01 -27.66 21.54
N SER A 338 -8.36 -28.24 22.53
CA SER A 338 -8.74 -29.56 23.06
C SER A 338 -9.77 -29.38 24.19
N LYS A 339 -10.51 -30.44 24.55
CA LYS A 339 -11.55 -30.41 25.61
C LYS A 339 -11.08 -29.81 26.95
N TYR A 340 -9.77 -29.82 27.21
CA TYR A 340 -9.18 -29.41 28.49
C TYR A 340 -8.09 -28.33 28.37
N PHE A 341 -7.55 -28.10 27.18
CA PHE A 341 -6.43 -27.18 27.01
C PHE A 341 -6.35 -26.65 25.57
N LEU A 342 -5.94 -25.41 25.46
CA LEU A 342 -5.59 -24.73 24.23
C LEU A 342 -4.10 -25.00 23.94
N LYS A 343 -3.79 -25.57 22.78
CA LYS A 343 -2.41 -25.95 22.37
C LYS A 343 -2.01 -25.19 21.11
N LYS A 344 -0.82 -24.57 21.13
CA LYS A 344 -0.17 -23.99 19.94
C LYS A 344 0.63 -25.06 19.18
N ILE A 345 0.53 -25.04 17.86
CA ILE A 345 1.33 -25.84 16.93
C ILE A 345 2.56 -25.00 16.55
N ASP A 346 3.72 -25.43 17.07
CA ASP A 346 5.01 -24.77 16.86
C ASP A 346 5.80 -25.37 15.67
N ALA A 347 5.07 -25.97 14.72
CA ALA A 347 5.67 -26.57 13.54
C ALA A 347 6.18 -25.50 12.58
N PHE A 348 7.37 -25.71 12.02
CA PHE A 348 7.89 -24.88 10.95
C PHE A 348 7.10 -25.12 9.67
N VAL A 349 6.69 -24.05 9.00
CA VAL A 349 5.98 -24.11 7.72
C VAL A 349 6.85 -23.36 6.71
N ASP A 350 7.31 -24.06 5.68
CA ASP A 350 8.05 -23.45 4.59
C ASP A 350 7.09 -22.74 3.64
N PHE A 351 7.32 -21.45 3.38
CA PHE A 351 6.52 -20.62 2.49
C PHE A 351 7.44 -19.81 1.56
N PRO A 352 7.10 -19.63 0.28
CA PRO A 352 7.92 -18.86 -0.66
C PRO A 352 7.91 -17.36 -0.32
N VAL A 353 9.07 -16.70 -0.33
CA VAL A 353 9.16 -15.25 -0.09
C VAL A 353 8.99 -14.49 -1.40
N ASP A 354 9.78 -14.82 -2.41
CA ASP A 354 9.73 -14.12 -3.70
C ASP A 354 8.53 -14.51 -4.56
N GLU A 355 8.34 -15.81 -4.79
CA GLU A 355 7.43 -16.28 -5.83
C GLU A 355 6.55 -17.43 -5.33
N LEU A 356 5.31 -17.09 -5.01
CA LEU A 356 4.21 -18.02 -4.79
C LEU A 356 3.37 -18.12 -6.09
N ASN A 357 3.47 -19.25 -6.79
CA ASN A 357 2.68 -19.50 -7.99
C ASN A 357 1.40 -20.26 -7.66
N LEU A 358 0.26 -19.58 -7.77
CA LEU A 358 -1.08 -20.15 -7.57
C LEU A 358 -1.86 -20.38 -8.86
N SER A 359 -1.21 -20.19 -10.02
CA SER A 359 -1.88 -20.29 -11.33
C SER A 359 -2.51 -21.67 -11.55
N LYS A 360 -1.95 -22.73 -10.95
CA LYS A 360 -2.52 -24.10 -11.01
C LYS A 360 -3.88 -24.26 -10.32
N TYR A 361 -4.27 -23.30 -9.47
CA TYR A 361 -5.51 -23.38 -8.69
C TYR A 361 -6.63 -22.48 -9.22
N VAL A 362 -6.36 -21.67 -10.24
CA VAL A 362 -7.34 -20.73 -10.82
C VAL A 362 -7.84 -21.27 -12.15
N GLU A 363 -9.16 -21.48 -12.28
CA GLU A 363 -9.76 -22.11 -13.47
C GLU A 363 -9.54 -21.32 -14.78
N ASN A 364 -9.32 -20.00 -14.71
CA ASN A 364 -9.25 -19.12 -15.90
C ASN A 364 -7.90 -19.07 -16.61
N GLY A 365 -6.85 -19.74 -16.09
CA GLY A 365 -5.52 -19.73 -16.68
C GLY A 365 -4.73 -18.43 -16.50
N ASP A 366 -5.23 -17.50 -15.68
CA ASP A 366 -4.53 -16.26 -15.34
C ASP A 366 -3.24 -16.56 -14.57
N SER A 367 -2.14 -15.90 -14.97
CA SER A 367 -0.92 -15.88 -14.17
C SER A 367 -1.21 -15.26 -12.80
N CYS A 368 -1.05 -16.09 -11.77
CA CYS A 368 -1.30 -15.75 -10.37
C CYS A 368 -0.02 -15.95 -9.57
N LEU A 369 0.97 -15.11 -9.88
CA LEU A 369 2.21 -15.00 -9.13
C LEU A 369 2.05 -13.99 -8.00
N TYR A 370 2.56 -14.33 -6.83
CA TYR A 370 2.52 -13.50 -5.64
C TYR A 370 3.91 -13.39 -5.02
N GLU A 371 4.19 -12.27 -4.37
CA GLU A 371 5.36 -12.09 -3.51
C GLU A 371 4.93 -11.75 -2.09
N LEU A 372 5.66 -12.27 -1.11
CA LEU A 372 5.46 -11.96 0.30
C LEU A 372 5.98 -10.55 0.58
N TYR A 373 5.20 -9.74 1.31
CA TYR A 373 5.64 -8.41 1.74
C TYR A 373 5.45 -8.15 3.23
N ALA A 374 4.67 -8.96 3.94
CA ALA A 374 4.55 -8.87 5.39
C ALA A 374 4.23 -10.21 6.05
N VAL A 375 4.69 -10.36 7.28
CA VAL A 375 4.44 -11.52 8.16
C VAL A 375 4.07 -11.01 9.54
N CYS A 376 2.91 -11.45 10.05
CA CYS A 376 2.60 -11.31 11.47
C CYS A 376 3.12 -12.55 12.19
N ASN A 377 4.06 -12.35 13.11
CA ASN A 377 4.66 -13.40 13.91
C ASN A 377 3.99 -13.47 15.28
N HIS A 378 3.96 -14.66 15.88
CA HIS A 378 3.50 -14.88 17.24
C HIS A 378 4.44 -15.84 17.97
N ASP A 379 5.02 -15.38 19.06
CA ASP A 379 5.82 -16.17 19.99
C ASP A 379 5.08 -16.42 21.30
N GLY A 380 5.44 -17.50 22.00
CA GLY A 380 4.77 -17.88 23.25
C GLY A 380 3.42 -18.58 23.05
N GLY A 381 2.67 -18.70 24.16
CA GLY A 381 1.40 -19.42 24.24
C GLY A 381 0.18 -18.49 24.24
N ILE A 382 -1.02 -19.06 24.19
CA ILE A 382 -2.29 -18.34 23.94
C ILE A 382 -2.67 -17.30 25.01
N GLY A 383 -2.07 -17.35 26.21
CA GLY A 383 -2.35 -16.40 27.30
C GLY A 383 -1.19 -15.49 27.72
N LEU A 384 0.02 -15.73 27.18
CA LEU A 384 1.25 -14.97 27.46
C LEU A 384 2.13 -14.97 26.20
N GLY A 385 1.50 -14.66 25.07
CA GLY A 385 2.16 -14.58 23.78
C GLY A 385 2.63 -13.16 23.49
N HIS A 386 3.47 -13.02 22.46
CA HIS A 386 3.90 -11.73 21.94
C HIS A 386 3.86 -11.74 20.43
N TYR A 387 3.33 -10.67 19.84
CA TYR A 387 3.24 -10.54 18.39
C TYR A 387 4.24 -9.51 17.89
N THR A 388 4.90 -9.82 16.79
CA THR A 388 5.76 -8.90 16.04
C THR A 388 5.36 -8.92 14.56
N ALA A 389 5.84 -7.95 13.79
CA ALA A 389 5.62 -7.91 12.35
C ALA A 389 6.96 -7.86 11.61
N TYR A 390 7.11 -8.67 10.56
CA TYR A 390 8.08 -8.39 9.51
C TYR A 390 7.35 -7.71 8.36
N ALA A 391 7.88 -6.61 7.85
CA ALA A 391 7.33 -5.96 6.68
C ALA A 391 8.46 -5.45 5.77
N LYS A 392 8.20 -5.53 4.47
CA LYS A 392 9.05 -5.00 3.42
C LYS A 392 8.71 -3.53 3.21
N MET A 393 9.71 -2.66 3.21
CA MET A 393 9.50 -1.24 2.98
C MET A 393 8.98 -0.99 1.57
N ILE A 394 8.12 0.03 1.44
CA ILE A 394 7.56 0.47 0.15
C ILE A 394 8.48 1.55 -0.42
N ASP A 395 9.74 1.18 -0.65
CA ASP A 395 10.77 2.03 -1.24
C ASP A 395 11.51 1.29 -2.37
N ASP A 396 12.51 1.95 -2.98
CA ASP A 396 13.28 1.37 -4.07
C ASP A 396 14.12 0.16 -3.61
N ASP A 397 14.62 0.20 -2.36
CA ASP A 397 15.54 -0.80 -1.81
C ASP A 397 14.83 -2.07 -1.33
N ASN A 398 13.52 -1.98 -1.02
CA ASN A 398 12.67 -3.13 -0.72
C ASN A 398 13.22 -3.97 0.45
N GLU A 399 13.84 -3.32 1.44
CA GLU A 399 14.45 -3.97 2.59
C GLU A 399 13.40 -4.42 3.61
N TRP A 400 13.73 -5.46 4.39
CA TRP A 400 12.86 -6.00 5.42
C TRP A 400 13.18 -5.41 6.79
N TYR A 401 12.13 -5.12 7.56
CA TYR A 401 12.23 -4.64 8.93
C TYR A 401 11.35 -5.46 9.88
N CYS A 402 11.84 -5.63 11.10
CA CYS A 402 11.10 -6.11 12.24
C CYS A 402 10.49 -4.95 13.01
N TYR A 403 9.19 -5.03 13.25
CA TYR A 403 8.40 -4.12 14.07
C TYR A 403 7.97 -4.88 15.32
N ASP A 404 8.68 -4.61 16.42
CA ASP A 404 8.40 -5.12 17.75
C ASP A 404 7.92 -3.97 18.64
N ASP A 405 6.61 -3.73 18.61
CA ASP A 405 5.98 -2.56 19.23
C ASP A 405 6.72 -1.27 18.83
N SER A 406 7.32 -0.55 19.78
CA SER A 406 8.03 0.70 19.54
C SER A 406 9.40 0.52 18.87
N LEU A 407 9.94 -0.70 18.84
CA LEU A 407 11.25 -1.00 18.30
C LEU A 407 11.15 -1.41 16.83
N VAL A 408 11.90 -0.74 15.98
CA VAL A 408 12.06 -1.09 14.57
C VAL A 408 13.53 -1.42 14.31
N SER A 409 13.79 -2.56 13.67
CA SER A 409 15.15 -2.97 13.32
C SER A 409 15.19 -3.67 11.96
N PRO A 410 16.25 -3.49 11.15
CA PRO A 410 16.40 -4.25 9.91
C PRO A 410 16.48 -5.75 10.18
N VAL A 411 16.00 -6.57 9.23
CA VAL A 411 16.04 -8.04 9.33
C VAL A 411 16.46 -8.62 7.97
N ASP A 412 17.33 -9.63 7.99
CA ASP A 412 17.74 -10.32 6.77
C ASP A 412 16.62 -11.22 6.26
N GLU A 413 16.50 -11.34 4.93
CA GLU A 413 15.46 -12.16 4.30
C GLU A 413 15.50 -13.63 4.77
N SER A 414 16.69 -14.13 5.13
CA SER A 414 16.87 -15.49 5.66
C SER A 414 16.15 -15.74 6.98
N GLU A 415 15.81 -14.70 7.74
CA GLU A 415 15.14 -14.79 9.04
C GLU A 415 13.61 -14.71 8.94
N ILE A 416 13.08 -14.29 7.78
CA ILE A 416 11.64 -14.12 7.55
C ILE A 416 10.87 -15.43 7.75
N LYS A 417 11.46 -16.55 7.32
CA LYS A 417 10.89 -17.87 7.53
C LYS A 417 11.19 -18.38 8.94
N SER A 418 10.19 -18.36 9.80
CA SER A 418 10.32 -18.85 11.18
C SER A 418 9.09 -19.66 11.63
N LYS A 419 9.22 -20.35 12.77
CA LYS A 419 8.07 -21.02 13.43
C LYS A 419 7.05 -20.02 13.98
N ALA A 420 7.48 -18.77 14.21
CA ALA A 420 6.64 -17.72 14.74
C ALA A 420 5.62 -17.21 13.69
N ALA A 421 5.91 -17.37 12.39
CA ALA A 421 5.03 -16.92 11.31
C ALA A 421 3.59 -17.43 11.51
N TYR A 422 2.64 -16.50 11.61
CA TYR A 422 1.23 -16.76 11.92
C TYR A 422 0.29 -16.29 10.81
N LEU A 423 0.44 -15.04 10.36
CA LEU A 423 -0.24 -14.50 9.17
C LEU A 423 0.80 -14.17 8.09
N LEU A 424 0.50 -14.54 6.85
CA LEU A 424 1.34 -14.26 5.69
C LEU A 424 0.58 -13.35 4.73
N PHE A 425 1.19 -12.23 4.33
CA PHE A 425 0.60 -11.26 3.42
C PHE A 425 1.37 -11.26 2.11
N TYR A 426 0.66 -11.62 1.04
CA TYR A 426 1.18 -11.70 -0.31
C TYR A 426 0.52 -10.65 -1.18
N ARG A 427 1.31 -9.99 -2.03
CA ARG A 427 0.81 -9.09 -3.08
C ARG A 427 0.96 -9.75 -4.44
N ARG A 428 -0.05 -9.61 -5.30
CA ARG A 428 -0.01 -10.16 -6.66
C ARG A 428 1.04 -9.41 -7.48
N ARG A 429 1.92 -10.16 -8.15
CA ARG A 429 2.83 -9.61 -9.16
C ARG A 429 2.01 -9.33 -10.42
N VAL A 430 2.07 -8.09 -10.90
CA VAL A 430 1.49 -7.75 -12.21
C VAL A 430 2.40 -8.33 -13.29
N GLY A 431 1.88 -9.26 -14.09
CA GLY A 431 2.65 -9.95 -15.13
C GLY A 431 3.19 -8.98 -16.18
N SER A 432 4.51 -9.00 -16.37
CA SER A 432 5.18 -8.44 -17.54
C SER A 432 5.01 -9.40 -18.73
N GLU A 433 3.87 -9.39 -19.40
CA GLU A 433 3.76 -9.99 -20.73
C GLU A 433 3.26 -8.94 -21.73
N SER A 434 4.05 -8.74 -22.79
CA SER A 434 3.91 -7.78 -23.92
C SER A 434 4.37 -6.32 -23.71
N ALA A 435 5.62 -6.14 -23.27
CA ALA A 435 6.39 -4.93 -23.62
C ALA A 435 7.85 -5.29 -23.96
N GLU A 436 8.07 -6.02 -25.05
CA GLU A 436 9.29 -5.80 -25.83
C GLU A 436 9.17 -4.40 -26.47
N VAL A 437 9.51 -3.37 -25.72
CA VAL A 437 9.87 -2.07 -26.27
C VAL A 437 11.36 -1.94 -26.06
N SER A 438 12.07 -1.81 -27.18
CA SER A 438 13.50 -1.54 -27.29
C SER A 438 13.99 -0.61 -26.19
N MET A 439 15.09 -1.02 -25.55
CA MET A 439 15.88 -0.21 -24.63
C MET A 439 16.12 1.19 -25.18
N THR A 440 15.53 2.19 -24.52
CA THR A 440 16.09 3.55 -24.46
C THR A 440 16.14 3.92 -22.99
N ASP A 441 17.36 4.12 -22.50
CA ASP A 441 17.67 4.55 -21.14
C ASP A 441 16.99 5.89 -20.85
N ASP A 442 16.00 5.89 -19.95
CA ASP A 442 15.54 7.02 -19.11
C ASP A 442 14.10 6.73 -18.60
N MET A 443 13.94 5.78 -17.68
CA MET A 443 12.65 5.58 -17.00
C MET A 443 12.79 5.53 -15.47
N ASP A 444 12.05 6.42 -14.84
CA ASP A 444 11.97 6.66 -13.40
C ASP A 444 11.17 5.55 -12.68
N LEU A 445 11.68 5.08 -11.55
CA LEU A 445 11.18 3.89 -10.82
C LEU A 445 9.91 4.15 -9.99
N SER A 446 9.48 5.42 -9.89
CA SER A 446 8.18 5.83 -9.33
C SER A 446 6.96 5.38 -10.17
N SER A 447 7.19 4.81 -11.37
CA SER A 447 6.16 4.53 -12.37
C SER A 447 5.44 3.18 -12.24
N LYS A 448 5.79 2.34 -11.25
CA LYS A 448 5.19 0.99 -11.10
C LYS A 448 3.70 0.98 -10.71
N TYR A 449 3.16 2.12 -10.25
CA TYR A 449 1.76 2.27 -9.83
C TYR A 449 0.96 3.32 -10.62
N PHE A 450 1.56 3.95 -11.63
CA PHE A 450 0.75 4.67 -12.61
C PHE A 450 0.18 3.64 -13.58
N VAL A 451 -1.11 3.34 -13.44
CA VAL A 451 -1.90 2.79 -14.55
C VAL A 451 -1.66 3.72 -15.74
N LYS A 452 -0.78 3.30 -16.66
CA LYS A 452 -0.47 4.04 -17.87
C LYS A 452 -1.81 4.14 -18.60
N LYS A 453 -2.37 5.34 -18.73
CA LYS A 453 -3.62 5.53 -19.46
C LYS A 453 -3.41 4.90 -20.83
N ILE A 454 -4.21 3.89 -21.14
CA ILE A 454 -4.23 3.27 -22.45
C ILE A 454 -4.78 4.33 -23.40
N ASP A 455 -3.89 5.04 -24.10
CA ASP A 455 -4.26 6.14 -25.01
C ASP A 455 -4.68 5.59 -26.39
N THR A 456 -5.45 4.50 -26.35
CA THR A 456 -5.98 3.83 -27.53
C THR A 456 -7.34 4.42 -27.85
N PHE A 457 -7.54 4.80 -29.10
CA PHE A 457 -8.83 5.25 -29.57
C PHE A 457 -9.84 4.09 -29.53
N VAL A 458 -10.82 4.16 -28.64
CA VAL A 458 -11.97 3.25 -28.65
C VAL A 458 -12.99 3.84 -29.61
N ASN A 459 -13.34 3.10 -30.67
CA ASN A 459 -14.37 3.55 -31.61
C ASN A 459 -15.76 3.30 -31.00
N PHE A 460 -16.38 4.34 -30.48
CA PHE A 460 -17.74 4.31 -29.95
C PHE A 460 -18.74 5.02 -30.87
N LEU A 461 -19.98 4.52 -30.92
CA LEU A 461 -21.06 5.06 -31.74
C LEU A 461 -21.71 6.25 -31.04
N ILE A 462 -21.93 7.37 -31.73
CA ILE A 462 -22.61 8.52 -31.13
C ILE A 462 -24.12 8.35 -31.18
N ASN A 463 -24.65 7.77 -32.25
CA ASN A 463 -26.07 7.48 -32.41
C ASN A 463 -26.23 5.98 -32.71
N ASP A 464 -27.44 5.47 -32.49
CA ASP A 464 -27.87 4.12 -32.88
C ASP A 464 -27.00 2.99 -32.31
N LEU A 465 -26.52 3.13 -31.07
CA LEU A 465 -25.86 2.04 -30.37
C LEU A 465 -26.91 0.96 -30.06
N ASP A 466 -26.87 -0.13 -30.83
CA ASP A 466 -27.74 -1.29 -30.65
C ASP A 466 -27.08 -2.34 -29.75
N LEU A 467 -27.65 -2.51 -28.56
CA LEU A 467 -27.22 -3.51 -27.58
C LEU A 467 -28.12 -4.77 -27.58
N SER A 468 -29.05 -4.90 -28.53
CA SER A 468 -30.02 -6.01 -28.60
C SER A 468 -29.39 -7.41 -28.62
N LYS A 469 -28.17 -7.53 -29.15
CA LYS A 469 -27.40 -8.78 -29.13
C LYS A 469 -26.97 -9.21 -27.73
N TYR A 470 -26.84 -8.27 -26.80
CA TYR A 470 -26.30 -8.48 -25.46
C TYR A 470 -27.36 -8.36 -24.37
N VAL A 471 -28.45 -7.64 -24.64
CA VAL A 471 -29.53 -7.36 -23.68
C VAL A 471 -30.88 -7.59 -24.35
N LYS A 472 -31.68 -8.54 -23.82
CA LYS A 472 -33.08 -8.77 -24.25
C LYS A 472 -34.03 -8.22 -23.20
N ASN A 473 -35.00 -7.39 -23.61
CA ASN A 473 -36.08 -6.96 -22.72
C ASN A 473 -37.14 -8.09 -22.56
N LYS A 474 -38.10 -7.91 -21.64
CA LYS A 474 -39.18 -8.90 -21.39
C LYS A 474 -40.11 -9.14 -22.58
N ASN A 475 -40.10 -8.26 -23.60
CA ASN A 475 -41.01 -8.27 -24.75
C ASN A 475 -40.32 -8.60 -26.09
N GLY A 476 -39.01 -8.82 -26.10
CA GLY A 476 -38.21 -9.08 -27.30
C GLY A 476 -37.82 -7.85 -28.14
N GLU A 477 -38.09 -6.63 -27.68
CA GLU A 477 -37.76 -5.39 -28.44
C GLU A 477 -36.34 -4.89 -28.13
N SER A 478 -35.68 -4.35 -29.16
CA SER A 478 -34.37 -3.72 -29.09
C SER A 478 -34.48 -2.23 -28.79
N TYR A 479 -33.61 -1.72 -27.92
CA TYR A 479 -33.50 -0.28 -27.68
C TYR A 479 -32.25 0.28 -28.32
N LEU A 480 -32.43 1.37 -29.05
CA LEU A 480 -31.34 2.18 -29.55
C LEU A 480 -30.92 3.19 -28.49
N TYR A 481 -29.62 3.45 -28.43
CA TYR A 481 -29.04 4.40 -27.50
C TYR A 481 -28.29 5.49 -28.26
N GLU A 482 -28.42 6.73 -27.79
CA GLU A 482 -27.64 7.87 -28.25
C GLU A 482 -26.72 8.39 -27.14
N LEU A 483 -25.51 8.77 -27.52
CA LEU A 483 -24.51 9.36 -26.64
C LEU A 483 -24.88 10.82 -26.40
N TYR A 484 -24.99 11.22 -25.13
CA TYR A 484 -25.30 12.62 -24.77
C TYR A 484 -24.20 13.28 -23.94
N ALA A 485 -23.26 12.52 -23.37
CA ALA A 485 -22.07 13.10 -22.74
C ALA A 485 -20.86 12.16 -22.79
N VAL A 486 -19.68 12.75 -22.71
CA VAL A 486 -18.38 12.07 -22.62
C VAL A 486 -17.56 12.79 -21.55
N SER A 487 -17.09 12.06 -20.54
CA SER A 487 -16.03 12.55 -19.65
C SER A 487 -14.69 12.18 -20.27
N ASN A 488 -13.81 13.17 -20.41
CA ASN A 488 -12.49 13.03 -20.97
C ASN A 488 -11.42 13.14 -19.88
N HIS A 489 -10.34 12.41 -20.06
CA HIS A 489 -9.15 12.44 -19.20
C HIS A 489 -7.89 12.68 -20.05
N TYR A 490 -7.23 13.81 -19.80
CA TYR A 490 -5.97 14.20 -20.41
C TYR A 490 -4.84 14.06 -19.40
N ILE A 491 -3.67 13.65 -19.91
CA ILE A 491 -2.43 13.60 -19.12
C ILE A 491 -1.46 14.58 -19.78
N GLY A 492 -1.14 15.65 -19.06
CA GLY A 492 -0.19 16.68 -19.48
C GLY A 492 1.27 16.28 -19.24
N PRO A 493 2.22 17.08 -19.74
CA PRO A 493 3.64 16.93 -19.44
C PRO A 493 3.87 16.93 -17.92
N GLY A 494 4.65 15.97 -17.41
CA GLY A 494 4.88 15.82 -15.96
C GLY A 494 3.78 15.10 -15.19
N GLY A 495 2.83 14.44 -15.86
CA GLY A 495 1.83 13.59 -15.21
C GLY A 495 0.63 14.33 -14.62
N VAL A 496 0.52 15.64 -14.88
CA VAL A 496 -0.64 16.45 -14.49
C VAL A 496 -1.90 15.90 -15.16
N ARG A 497 -2.89 15.50 -14.36
CA ARG A 497 -4.14 14.91 -14.83
C ARG A 497 -5.20 16.00 -14.94
N HIS A 498 -5.90 16.03 -16.07
CA HIS A 498 -6.94 17.01 -16.33
C HIS A 498 -8.21 16.37 -16.86
N TYR A 499 -9.36 16.67 -16.25
CA TYR A 499 -10.64 16.13 -16.65
C TYR A 499 -11.51 17.22 -17.28
N THR A 500 -12.14 16.88 -18.40
CA THR A 500 -13.09 17.79 -19.07
C THR A 500 -14.30 16.99 -19.54
N ALA A 501 -15.40 17.64 -19.89
CA ALA A 501 -16.57 16.94 -20.41
C ALA A 501 -16.99 17.48 -21.78
N TYR A 502 -17.39 16.60 -22.69
CA TYR A 502 -18.26 16.97 -23.80
C TYR A 502 -19.69 16.61 -23.42
N ALA A 503 -20.63 17.54 -23.52
CA ALA A 503 -22.05 17.24 -23.29
C ALA A 503 -22.91 17.88 -24.37
N LYS A 504 -23.95 17.14 -24.76
CA LYS A 504 -24.94 17.55 -25.76
C LYS A 504 -26.10 18.22 -25.05
N LEU A 505 -26.31 19.52 -25.29
CA LEU A 505 -27.50 20.21 -24.80
C LEU A 505 -28.70 19.83 -25.67
N ILE A 506 -29.70 19.21 -25.04
CA ILE A 506 -30.85 18.57 -25.70
C ILE A 506 -31.66 19.62 -26.49
N ASP A 507 -31.91 20.78 -25.90
CA ASP A 507 -32.75 21.84 -26.47
C ASP A 507 -32.21 22.42 -27.79
N TYR A 508 -30.91 22.32 -28.01
CA TYR A 508 -30.23 22.92 -29.17
C TYR A 508 -29.57 21.88 -30.08
N ASN A 509 -29.63 20.60 -29.72
CA ASN A 509 -28.96 19.48 -30.39
C ASN A 509 -27.47 19.77 -30.70
N LYS A 510 -26.78 20.48 -29.78
CA LYS A 510 -25.40 20.97 -29.96
C LYS A 510 -24.49 20.48 -28.84
N TRP A 511 -23.27 20.13 -29.22
CA TRP A 511 -22.22 19.70 -28.29
C TRP A 511 -21.44 20.89 -27.75
N TYR A 512 -21.10 20.81 -26.46
CA TYR A 512 -20.26 21.78 -25.77
C TYR A 512 -19.14 21.06 -25.03
N HIS A 513 -17.97 21.69 -25.00
CA HIS A 513 -16.83 21.31 -24.20
C HIS A 513 -16.81 22.14 -22.92
N PHE A 514 -16.80 21.45 -21.78
CA PHE A 514 -16.71 22.00 -20.45
C PHE A 514 -15.32 21.68 -19.91
N ASN A 515 -14.53 22.73 -19.68
CA ASN A 515 -13.17 22.67 -19.19
C ASN A 515 -12.98 23.71 -18.07
N ASP A 516 -13.09 23.24 -16.83
CA ASP A 516 -13.11 24.09 -15.63
C ASP A 516 -14.09 25.26 -15.76
N SER A 517 -13.60 26.50 -15.75
CA SER A 517 -14.41 27.71 -15.88
C SER A 517 -14.76 28.08 -17.33
N TYR A 518 -14.33 27.29 -18.32
CA TYR A 518 -14.52 27.58 -19.74
C TYR A 518 -15.51 26.61 -20.40
N VAL A 519 -16.46 27.18 -21.15
CA VAL A 519 -17.43 26.42 -21.95
C VAL A 519 -17.35 26.89 -23.39
N SER A 520 -17.22 25.96 -24.34
CA SER A 520 -17.16 26.30 -25.77
C SER A 520 -17.97 25.32 -26.62
N PRO A 521 -18.63 25.78 -27.70
CA PRO A 521 -19.32 24.89 -28.62
C PRO A 521 -18.31 24.03 -29.38
N VAL A 522 -18.62 22.76 -29.60
CA VAL A 522 -17.78 21.82 -30.36
C VAL A 522 -18.59 21.02 -31.36
N ASN A 523 -17.91 20.53 -32.39
CA ASN A 523 -18.51 19.63 -33.37
C ASN A 523 -18.48 18.18 -32.87
N GLU A 524 -19.47 17.40 -33.28
CA GLU A 524 -19.61 15.99 -32.95
C GLU A 524 -18.36 15.16 -33.28
N SER A 525 -17.64 15.51 -34.35
CA SER A 525 -16.40 14.84 -34.76
C SER A 525 -15.28 14.92 -33.71
N VAL A 526 -15.28 15.95 -32.87
CA VAL A 526 -14.26 16.19 -31.83
C VAL A 526 -14.58 15.41 -30.54
N VAL A 527 -15.85 15.08 -30.33
CA VAL A 527 -16.31 14.29 -29.18
C VAL A 527 -15.68 12.89 -29.18
N ARG A 528 -15.40 12.35 -30.37
CA ARG A 528 -14.63 11.11 -30.53
C ARG A 528 -13.15 11.39 -30.33
N SER A 529 -12.68 11.23 -29.11
CA SER A 529 -11.28 11.48 -28.77
C SER A 529 -10.66 10.27 -28.05
N LYS A 530 -9.33 10.16 -28.14
CA LYS A 530 -8.53 9.25 -27.28
C LYS A 530 -8.60 9.63 -25.80
N ALA A 531 -9.10 10.82 -25.50
CA ALA A 531 -9.30 11.27 -24.14
C ALA A 531 -10.59 10.74 -23.52
N ALA A 532 -11.52 10.19 -24.31
CA ALA A 532 -12.77 9.63 -23.82
C ALA A 532 -12.51 8.55 -22.75
N TYR A 533 -13.00 8.80 -21.55
CA TYR A 533 -12.81 7.95 -20.37
C TYR A 533 -14.13 7.33 -19.90
N LEU A 534 -15.23 8.09 -19.93
CA LEU A 534 -16.56 7.61 -19.58
C LEU A 534 -17.59 8.10 -20.59
N LEU A 535 -18.44 7.20 -21.08
CA LEU A 535 -19.46 7.47 -22.09
C LEU A 535 -20.85 7.40 -21.47
N PHE A 536 -21.67 8.42 -21.70
CA PHE A 536 -23.03 8.49 -21.19
C PHE A 536 -24.02 8.35 -22.35
N TYR A 537 -24.70 7.21 -22.37
CA TYR A 537 -25.75 6.90 -23.33
C TYR A 537 -27.12 7.04 -22.69
N ARG A 538 -28.08 7.60 -23.44
CA ARG A 538 -29.49 7.58 -23.09
C ARG A 538 -30.24 6.73 -24.11
N ARG A 539 -31.29 6.08 -23.66
CA ARG A 539 -32.19 5.33 -24.53
C ARG A 539 -32.97 6.30 -25.40
N VAL A 540 -33.01 6.05 -26.70
CA VAL A 540 -33.90 6.75 -27.63
C VAL A 540 -35.28 6.12 -27.46
N GLY A 541 -36.21 6.85 -26.88
CA GLY A 541 -37.60 6.40 -26.75
C GLY A 541 -38.27 6.35 -28.12
N SER A 542 -39.04 5.31 -28.41
CA SER A 542 -40.10 5.41 -29.40
C SER A 542 -41.09 6.46 -28.89
N GLU A 543 -41.32 7.52 -29.66
CA GLU A 543 -42.30 8.57 -29.34
C GLU A 543 -43.71 8.01 -29.20
N THR A 544 -44.04 7.41 -28.06
CA THR A 544 -45.42 7.05 -27.69
C THR A 544 -45.71 7.02 -26.19
N GLU A 545 -44.74 7.18 -25.28
CA GLU A 545 -45.02 7.02 -23.82
C GLU A 545 -44.97 8.30 -22.97
N GLU A 546 -44.49 9.44 -23.48
CA GLU A 546 -44.41 10.68 -22.66
C GLU A 546 -45.65 11.59 -22.72
N ALA A 547 -46.70 11.23 -23.46
CA ALA A 547 -47.93 12.02 -23.56
C ALA A 547 -49.05 11.62 -22.57
N GLN A 548 -48.82 10.66 -21.65
CA GLN A 548 -49.87 10.15 -20.75
C GLN A 548 -49.63 10.39 -19.24
N SER A 549 -48.56 11.09 -18.84
CA SER A 549 -48.28 11.33 -17.41
C SER A 549 -48.41 12.79 -16.93
N SER A 550 -48.95 13.70 -17.75
CA SER A 550 -49.11 15.13 -17.39
C SER A 550 -50.55 15.63 -17.24
N GLU A 551 -51.56 14.75 -17.23
CA GLU A 551 -52.97 15.12 -17.02
C GLU A 551 -53.63 14.39 -15.84
N VAL A 552 -52.98 14.32 -14.67
CA VAL A 552 -53.72 14.05 -13.40
C VAL A 552 -53.00 14.69 -12.21
N SER A 553 -53.32 15.94 -11.87
CA SER A 553 -53.39 16.46 -10.48
C SER A 553 -53.65 17.97 -10.41
N MET A 554 -54.87 18.43 -10.71
CA MET A 554 -55.40 19.71 -10.23
C MET A 554 -56.93 19.67 -10.20
N THR A 555 -57.48 19.18 -9.08
CA THR A 555 -58.87 19.30 -8.55
C THR A 555 -58.87 18.41 -7.30
N ASP A 556 -59.28 18.72 -6.09
CA ASP A 556 -59.93 19.87 -5.44
C ASP A 556 -59.72 19.63 -3.93
N ASP A 557 -59.32 20.65 -3.17
CA ASP A 557 -59.51 20.70 -1.72
C ASP A 557 -60.00 22.12 -1.38
N MET A 558 -61.31 22.31 -1.51
CA MET A 558 -62.11 23.34 -0.84
C MET A 558 -63.42 22.68 -0.39
N ASP A 559 -63.46 22.23 0.86
CA ASP A 559 -64.48 22.58 1.88
C ASP A 559 -64.29 21.76 3.16
#